data_AF-A0A151B1T3-F1
#
_entry.id   AF-A0A151B1T3-F1
#
_cell.length_a   1.000
_cell.length_b   1.000
_cell.length_c   1.000
_cell.angle_alpha   90.00
_cell.angle_beta   90.00
_cell.angle_gamma   90.00
#
_symmetry.space_group_name_H-M   'P 1'
#
loop_
_entity.id
_entity.type
_entity.pdbx_description
1 polymer ?
#
loop_
_entity_poly.entity_id
_entity_poly.type
_entity_poly.pdbx_seq_one_letter_code
_entity_poly.pdbx_strand_id
1 'polypeptide(L)'
;MRRGLSIFLAAVFIILNLGGCQTRKEAVATFNEFKGQIAGLEFYVTRQAGEEPRQVINLTDKQLSQRFLSLLGPLPKIDPPPKSWHGSRDYLAFKYTRNGETVTSKQYPYWHQDNNPGYLELEDGWHQVPAEFAVKLTTLAKYPDASSDIDPADAAFLKQYGWTIFYKIKSYNGRLPERFVHESGEYPVSLYYAYNNELSKDVGLDLSPYLGKNVTVNLYKIEEPLPAFMAPRQEANRAVIVKDGQKIVGAWLDAGPHHAFACSLKGRRLEEITGKTWGEWVDQYIDHDNPQEKLISQMTPEKVIETYYEAIDHKDPRTAHATETRRRLVSYLFRNMDYNRLYNYSYATNDADEINNITRARVIRIQPYHDPSSEQADVKKYVVEVDINVRRVISYDSGRQIRFITLRRETPTTGWRIDDIGTGP
;
A
#
# COMPACT_ATOMS: atom_id res chain seq x y z
N MET A 1 -19.48 -86.62 33.41
CA MET A 1 -18.66 -86.06 34.52
C MET A 1 -17.24 -85.94 33.99
N ARG A 2 -16.49 -84.84 34.01
CA ARG A 2 -16.55 -83.49 34.60
C ARG A 2 -15.75 -82.59 33.63
N ARG A 3 -16.39 -81.58 33.01
CA ARG A 3 -16.07 -80.14 33.17
C ARG A 3 -14.83 -79.84 34.02
N GLY A 4 -13.84 -79.21 33.42
CA GLY A 4 -12.73 -78.60 34.16
C GLY A 4 -11.49 -78.29 33.33
N LEU A 5 -11.59 -77.47 32.27
CA LEU A 5 -10.39 -76.87 31.66
C LEU A 5 -10.71 -75.62 30.80
N SER A 6 -11.30 -74.56 31.38
CA SER A 6 -11.48 -73.30 30.61
C SER A 6 -11.51 -72.00 31.43
N ILE A 7 -10.95 -71.94 32.65
CA ILE A 7 -11.05 -70.71 33.47
C ILE A 7 -9.71 -70.06 33.80
N PHE A 8 -8.55 -70.66 33.50
CA PHE A 8 -7.26 -70.07 33.88
C PHE A 8 -6.51 -69.26 32.80
N LEU A 9 -6.99 -69.21 31.54
CA LEU A 9 -6.37 -68.38 30.50
C LEU A 9 -7.09 -67.05 30.22
N ALA A 10 -8.29 -66.84 30.77
CA ALA A 10 -9.04 -65.60 30.57
C ALA A 10 -8.69 -64.48 31.56
N ALA A 11 -8.00 -64.79 32.67
CA ALA A 11 -7.68 -63.81 33.71
C ALA A 11 -6.37 -63.05 33.51
N VAL A 12 -5.47 -63.50 32.62
CA VAL A 12 -4.19 -62.81 32.35
C VAL A 12 -4.29 -61.81 31.19
N PHE A 13 -5.26 -61.96 30.29
CA PHE A 13 -5.47 -61.02 29.18
C PHE A 13 -6.38 -59.82 29.49
N ILE A 14 -7.01 -59.79 30.67
CA ILE A 14 -7.87 -58.67 31.10
C ILE A 14 -7.09 -57.63 31.95
N ILE A 15 -5.87 -57.93 32.40
CA ILE A 15 -5.04 -56.96 33.17
C ILE A 15 -4.08 -56.17 32.25
N LEU A 16 -3.92 -56.55 30.98
CA LEU A 16 -3.08 -55.81 30.02
C LEU A 16 -3.86 -54.87 29.06
N ASN A 17 -5.19 -54.77 29.20
CA ASN A 17 -6.03 -53.85 28.42
C ASN A 17 -6.76 -52.78 29.27
N LEU A 18 -6.27 -52.52 30.49
CA LEU A 18 -6.64 -51.35 31.30
C LEU A 18 -5.50 -50.31 31.35
N GLY A 19 -4.60 -50.33 30.36
CA GLY A 19 -3.83 -49.15 29.99
C GLY A 19 -4.77 -48.18 29.31
N GLY A 20 -5.49 -47.39 30.11
CA GLY A 20 -6.43 -46.40 29.62
C GLY A 20 -5.79 -45.57 28.51
N CYS A 21 -6.45 -45.54 27.36
CA CYS A 21 -6.42 -44.37 26.50
C CYS A 21 -7.00 -43.18 27.29
N GLN A 22 -6.26 -42.69 28.28
CA GLN A 22 -6.25 -41.27 28.53
C GLN A 22 -5.66 -40.69 27.26
N THR A 23 -6.51 -40.17 26.38
CA THR A 23 -6.14 -39.02 25.58
C THR A 23 -5.67 -37.98 26.59
N ARG A 24 -4.37 -37.99 26.87
CA ARG A 24 -3.69 -36.95 27.62
C ARG A 24 -3.97 -35.73 26.76
N LYS A 25 -5.01 -34.95 27.11
CA LYS A 25 -5.14 -33.57 26.66
C LYS A 25 -3.85 -32.95 27.16
N GLU A 26 -2.83 -32.92 26.29
CA GLU A 26 -1.60 -32.26 26.63
C GLU A 26 -2.00 -30.85 27.03
N ALA A 27 -1.62 -30.46 28.25
CA ALA A 27 -1.88 -29.11 28.71
C ALA A 27 -1.26 -28.16 27.69
N VAL A 28 -2.05 -27.18 27.23
CA VAL A 28 -1.57 -26.12 26.34
C VAL A 28 -0.46 -25.40 27.10
N ALA A 29 0.75 -25.38 26.53
CA ALA A 29 1.90 -24.75 27.16
C ALA A 29 1.60 -23.27 27.43
N THR A 30 2.00 -22.78 28.59
CA THR A 30 1.88 -21.39 29.04
C THR A 30 2.99 -20.54 28.43
N PHE A 31 2.79 -19.22 28.35
CA PHE A 31 3.79 -18.32 27.77
C PHE A 31 5.17 -18.45 28.43
N ASN A 32 5.20 -18.59 29.75
CA ASN A 32 6.45 -18.76 30.50
C ASN A 32 7.22 -20.03 30.14
N GLU A 33 6.55 -21.09 29.72
CA GLU A 33 7.18 -22.36 29.33
C GLU A 33 7.82 -22.28 27.94
N PHE A 34 7.20 -21.52 27.01
CA PHE A 34 7.67 -21.47 25.62
C PHE A 34 8.34 -20.16 25.20
N LYS A 35 8.38 -19.10 26.02
CA LYS A 35 8.89 -17.77 25.63
C LYS A 35 10.32 -17.78 25.06
N GLY A 36 11.17 -18.70 25.50
CA GLY A 36 12.53 -18.88 24.98
C GLY A 36 12.63 -19.64 23.66
N GLN A 37 11.50 -20.16 23.16
CA GLN A 37 11.40 -21.01 21.96
C GLN A 37 10.49 -20.38 20.89
N ILE A 38 10.06 -19.13 21.08
CA ILE A 38 9.20 -18.43 20.11
C ILE A 38 9.98 -18.22 18.80
N ALA A 39 9.38 -18.67 17.71
CA ALA A 39 9.91 -18.59 16.35
C ALA A 39 8.97 -17.83 15.40
N GLY A 40 7.77 -17.45 15.85
CA GLY A 40 6.80 -16.72 15.05
C GLY A 40 5.66 -16.13 15.88
N LEU A 41 4.80 -15.35 15.23
CA LEU A 41 3.61 -14.77 15.83
C LEU A 41 2.45 -14.75 14.86
N GLU A 42 1.25 -14.73 15.40
CA GLU A 42 0.01 -14.53 14.67
C GLU A 42 -0.75 -13.35 15.30
N PHE A 43 -1.38 -12.54 14.46
CA PHE A 43 -2.18 -11.41 14.90
C PHE A 43 -3.59 -11.56 14.33
N TYR A 44 -4.58 -11.41 15.20
CA TYR A 44 -5.99 -11.56 14.89
C TYR A 44 -6.73 -10.29 15.23
N VAL A 45 -7.56 -9.81 14.30
CA VAL A 45 -8.33 -8.57 14.49
C VAL A 45 -9.82 -8.89 14.59
N THR A 46 -10.49 -8.21 15.53
CA THR A 46 -11.95 -8.26 15.68
C THR A 46 -12.55 -6.95 15.18
N ARG A 47 -13.33 -6.99 14.08
CA ARG A 47 -13.86 -5.77 13.46
C ARG A 47 -15.12 -5.25 14.14
N GLN A 48 -15.96 -6.14 14.66
CA GLN A 48 -17.15 -5.79 15.44
C GLN A 48 -17.26 -6.67 16.69
N ALA A 49 -17.86 -6.12 17.75
CA ALA A 49 -18.10 -6.87 18.97
C ALA A 49 -19.00 -8.08 18.69
N GLY A 50 -18.51 -9.29 19.02
CA GLY A 50 -19.21 -10.56 18.78
C GLY A 50 -18.83 -11.27 17.48
N GLU A 51 -17.98 -10.69 16.63
CA GLU A 51 -17.39 -11.39 15.49
C GLU A 51 -16.22 -12.27 15.91
N GLU A 52 -16.06 -13.41 15.24
CA GLU A 52 -14.89 -14.28 15.38
C GLU A 52 -13.61 -13.53 14.92
N PRO A 53 -12.52 -13.58 15.70
CA PRO A 53 -11.26 -12.93 15.34
C PRO A 53 -10.70 -13.47 14.01
N ARG A 54 -10.37 -12.57 13.08
CA ARG A 54 -9.77 -12.94 11.80
C ARG A 54 -8.26 -12.80 11.85
N GLN A 55 -7.53 -13.85 11.44
CA GLN A 55 -6.08 -13.77 11.28
C GLN A 55 -5.72 -12.78 10.17
N VAL A 56 -4.88 -11.80 10.49
CA VAL A 56 -4.35 -10.79 9.56
C VAL A 56 -2.84 -10.87 9.40
N ILE A 57 -2.13 -11.47 10.36
CA ILE A 57 -0.69 -11.77 10.26
C ILE A 57 -0.47 -13.22 10.65
N ASN A 58 0.35 -13.90 9.86
CA ASN A 58 0.91 -15.20 10.16
C ASN A 58 2.42 -15.15 9.87
N LEU A 59 3.19 -14.75 10.87
CA LEU A 59 4.62 -14.53 10.71
C LEU A 59 5.39 -15.82 11.06
N THR A 60 5.92 -16.46 10.03
CA THR A 60 6.74 -17.68 10.12
C THR A 60 8.19 -17.45 9.75
N ASP A 61 8.51 -16.29 9.18
CA ASP A 61 9.88 -15.86 8.93
C ASP A 61 10.60 -15.67 10.27
N LYS A 62 11.59 -16.52 10.55
CA LYS A 62 12.29 -16.54 11.83
C LYS A 62 12.99 -15.21 12.14
N GLN A 63 13.67 -14.61 11.17
CA GLN A 63 14.44 -13.39 11.43
C GLN A 63 13.52 -12.19 11.63
N LEU A 64 12.49 -12.05 10.80
CA LEU A 64 11.49 -11.00 10.95
C LEU A 64 10.73 -11.17 12.28
N SER A 65 10.41 -12.42 12.65
CA SER A 65 9.82 -12.73 13.96
C SER A 65 10.70 -12.26 15.11
N GLN A 66 12.02 -12.54 15.06
CA GLN A 66 12.93 -12.08 16.11
C GLN A 66 13.00 -10.55 16.21
N ARG A 67 12.89 -9.83 15.09
CA ARG A 67 12.79 -8.35 15.11
C ARG A 67 11.54 -7.89 15.86
N PHE A 68 10.38 -8.47 15.55
CA PHE A 68 9.13 -8.15 16.25
C PHE A 68 9.15 -8.55 17.73
N LEU A 69 9.74 -9.69 18.08
CA LEU A 69 9.90 -10.11 19.47
C LEU A 69 10.86 -9.18 20.23
N SER A 70 11.88 -8.64 19.57
CA SER A 70 12.77 -7.64 20.16
C SER A 70 12.02 -6.33 20.46
N LEU A 71 11.09 -5.92 19.59
CA LEU A 71 10.20 -4.77 19.84
C LEU A 71 9.20 -5.04 20.96
N LEU A 72 8.77 -6.29 21.15
CA LEU A 72 7.85 -6.69 22.23
C LEU A 72 8.50 -6.51 23.62
N GLY A 73 9.81 -6.74 23.71
CA GLY A 73 10.60 -6.43 24.90
C GLY A 73 10.27 -7.30 26.13
N PRO A 74 10.61 -6.84 27.36
CA PRO A 74 10.54 -7.66 28.58
C PRO A 74 9.13 -7.86 29.18
N LEU A 75 8.05 -7.38 28.53
CA LEU A 75 6.65 -7.52 28.95
C LEU A 75 6.44 -7.38 30.48
N PRO A 76 6.63 -6.20 31.07
CA PRO A 76 6.45 -6.03 32.52
C PRO A 76 4.98 -6.19 32.90
N LYS A 77 4.73 -6.85 34.04
CA LYS A 77 3.39 -7.03 34.60
C LYS A 77 2.82 -5.69 35.09
N ILE A 78 1.56 -5.45 34.79
CA ILE A 78 0.81 -4.21 35.10
C ILE A 78 -0.62 -4.53 35.55
N ASP A 79 -1.32 -3.50 36.02
CA ASP A 79 -2.76 -3.56 36.27
C ASP A 79 -3.54 -3.77 34.95
N PRO A 80 -4.73 -4.38 35.02
CA PRO A 80 -5.60 -4.55 33.85
C PRO A 80 -5.95 -3.20 33.20
N PRO A 81 -6.23 -3.19 31.89
CA PRO A 81 -6.65 -2.00 31.18
C PRO A 81 -7.90 -1.37 31.83
N PRO A 82 -8.01 -0.03 31.84
CA PRO A 82 -9.11 0.66 32.49
C PRO A 82 -10.46 0.30 31.84
N LYS A 83 -11.55 0.31 32.62
CA LYS A 83 -12.91 0.07 32.09
C LYS A 83 -13.31 1.05 30.98
N SER A 84 -12.74 2.25 30.98
CA SER A 84 -12.91 3.29 29.96
C SER A 84 -12.01 3.10 28.72
N TRP A 85 -11.41 1.92 28.52
CA TRP A 85 -10.57 1.67 27.35
C TRP A 85 -11.39 1.64 26.05
N HIS A 86 -10.95 2.45 25.08
CA HIS A 86 -11.62 2.64 23.78
C HIS A 86 -10.75 2.22 22.58
N GLY A 87 -9.53 1.72 22.82
CA GLY A 87 -8.67 1.17 21.77
C GLY A 87 -9.17 -0.17 21.22
N SER A 88 -8.46 -0.68 20.22
CA SER A 88 -8.68 -2.00 19.63
C SER A 88 -8.52 -3.11 20.65
N ARG A 89 -9.32 -4.17 20.50
CA ARG A 89 -9.32 -5.38 21.34
C ARG A 89 -9.17 -6.59 20.43
N ASP A 90 -7.92 -6.97 20.25
CA ASP A 90 -7.48 -7.98 19.28
C ASP A 90 -6.81 -9.14 20.01
N TYR A 91 -6.15 -10.04 19.28
CA TYR A 91 -5.45 -11.18 19.87
C TYR A 91 -4.09 -11.44 19.23
N LEU A 92 -3.16 -11.90 20.06
CA LEU A 92 -1.87 -12.43 19.65
C LEU A 92 -1.80 -13.94 19.91
N ALA A 93 -1.17 -14.69 19.02
CA ALA A 93 -0.70 -16.03 19.33
C ALA A 93 0.78 -16.13 18.96
N PHE A 94 1.50 -17.02 19.65
CA PHE A 94 2.93 -17.23 19.44
C PHE A 94 3.15 -18.60 18.83
N LYS A 95 4.04 -18.65 17.83
CA LYS A 95 4.54 -19.92 17.29
C LYS A 95 5.84 -20.24 17.98
N TYR A 96 5.95 -21.45 18.51
CA TYR A 96 7.14 -21.90 19.22
C TYR A 96 7.52 -23.31 18.82
N THR A 97 8.81 -23.63 18.96
CA THR A 97 9.33 -24.96 18.61
C THR A 97 9.21 -25.89 19.80
N ARG A 98 8.41 -26.96 19.68
CA ARG A 98 8.29 -28.02 20.68
C ARG A 98 8.57 -29.37 20.03
N ASN A 99 9.53 -30.12 20.58
CA ASN A 99 9.95 -31.43 20.05
C ASN A 99 10.32 -31.41 18.54
N GLY A 100 10.86 -30.29 18.05
CA GLY A 100 11.23 -30.13 16.64
C GLY A 100 10.09 -29.69 15.71
N GLU A 101 8.86 -29.60 16.22
CA GLU A 101 7.69 -29.12 15.48
C GLU A 101 7.34 -27.68 15.86
N THR A 102 6.77 -26.93 14.91
CA THR A 102 6.24 -25.59 15.19
C THR A 102 4.80 -25.72 15.64
N VAL A 103 4.51 -25.27 16.86
CA VAL A 103 3.18 -25.30 17.48
C VAL A 103 2.73 -23.87 17.75
N THR A 104 1.43 -23.60 17.60
CA THR A 104 0.82 -22.31 17.94
C THR A 104 0.27 -22.36 19.36
N SER A 105 0.50 -21.29 20.14
CA SER A 105 -0.13 -21.10 21.45
C SER A 105 -1.64 -20.90 21.33
N LYS A 106 -2.35 -20.83 22.47
CA LYS A 106 -3.67 -20.20 22.48
C LYS A 106 -3.57 -18.72 22.07
N GLN A 107 -4.70 -18.12 21.74
CA GLN A 107 -4.83 -16.68 21.54
C GLN A 107 -4.85 -15.95 22.89
N TYR A 108 -4.04 -14.90 22.98
CA TYR A 108 -3.93 -14.00 24.13
C TYR A 108 -4.60 -12.67 23.81
N PRO A 109 -5.53 -12.19 24.65
CA PRO A 109 -6.14 -10.87 24.49
C PRO A 109 -5.07 -9.77 24.43
N TYR A 110 -5.14 -8.95 23.40
CA TYR A 110 -4.19 -7.87 23.14
C TYR A 110 -4.94 -6.57 22.84
N TRP A 111 -4.90 -5.64 23.79
CA TRP A 111 -5.58 -4.35 23.70
C TRP A 111 -4.56 -3.27 23.35
N HIS A 112 -4.79 -2.54 22.27
CA HIS A 112 -3.84 -1.55 21.76
C HIS A 112 -4.54 -0.35 21.14
N GLN A 113 -3.81 0.76 21.05
CA GLN A 113 -4.28 1.99 20.40
C GLN A 113 -3.06 2.71 19.82
N ASP A 114 -3.29 3.47 18.75
CA ASP A 114 -2.21 4.16 18.04
C ASP A 114 -1.39 5.05 19.00
N ASN A 115 -0.07 4.99 18.85
CA ASN A 115 0.91 5.80 19.58
C ASN A 115 0.89 5.68 21.11
N ASN A 116 0.25 4.64 21.67
CA ASN A 116 0.27 4.39 23.12
C ASN A 116 0.67 2.94 23.43
N PRO A 117 1.20 2.67 24.63
CA PRO A 117 1.44 1.30 25.07
C PRO A 117 0.17 0.45 25.06
N GLY A 118 0.31 -0.82 24.68
CA GLY A 118 -0.75 -1.82 24.71
C GLY A 118 -0.75 -2.68 25.97
N TYR A 119 -1.72 -3.58 26.06
CA TYR A 119 -1.95 -4.51 27.16
C TYR A 119 -2.08 -5.92 26.59
N LEU A 120 -1.27 -6.86 27.05
CA LEU A 120 -1.34 -8.28 26.69
C LEU A 120 -1.69 -9.10 27.92
N GLU A 121 -2.79 -9.83 27.88
CA GLU A 121 -3.19 -10.73 28.97
C GLU A 121 -2.51 -12.09 28.78
N LEU A 122 -1.60 -12.44 29.69
CA LEU A 122 -0.94 -13.75 29.79
C LEU A 122 -1.52 -14.54 30.97
N GLU A 123 -1.05 -15.77 31.19
CA GLU A 123 -1.54 -16.62 32.28
C GLU A 123 -1.38 -16.00 33.68
N ASP A 124 -0.35 -15.19 33.89
CA ASP A 124 -0.04 -14.55 35.17
C ASP A 124 -0.58 -13.12 35.30
N GLY A 125 -1.33 -12.61 34.32
CA GLY A 125 -2.01 -11.32 34.37
C GLY A 125 -1.75 -10.44 33.14
N TRP A 126 -1.90 -9.12 33.31
CA TRP A 126 -1.73 -8.16 32.23
C TRP A 126 -0.30 -7.65 32.15
N HIS A 127 0.20 -7.49 30.93
CA HIS A 127 1.56 -7.03 30.65
C HIS A 127 1.55 -5.84 29.70
N GLN A 128 2.46 -4.89 29.91
CA GLN A 128 2.60 -3.74 29.04
C GLN A 128 3.31 -4.13 27.74
N VAL A 129 2.75 -3.72 26.61
CA VAL A 129 3.35 -3.85 25.28
C VAL A 129 3.82 -2.48 24.81
N PRO A 130 5.06 -2.33 24.32
CA PRO A 130 5.54 -1.05 23.79
C PRO A 130 4.69 -0.52 22.64
N ALA A 131 4.48 0.80 22.58
CA ALA A 131 3.69 1.44 21.53
C ALA A 131 4.25 1.16 20.12
N GLU A 132 5.58 1.12 19.99
CA GLU A 132 6.25 0.85 18.73
C GLU A 132 5.91 -0.54 18.16
N PHE A 133 5.80 -1.56 19.02
CA PHE A 133 5.38 -2.89 18.60
C PHE A 133 3.99 -2.86 17.95
N ALA A 134 3.03 -2.16 18.58
CA ALA A 134 1.68 -2.01 18.05
C ALA A 134 1.67 -1.34 16.67
N VAL A 135 2.41 -0.23 16.54
CA VAL A 135 2.50 0.55 15.28
C VAL A 135 3.12 -0.29 14.16
N LYS A 136 4.24 -0.97 14.42
CA LYS A 136 4.91 -1.81 13.42
C LYS A 136 4.09 -3.04 13.06
N LEU A 137 3.38 -3.65 14.02
CA LEU A 137 2.54 -4.83 13.78
C LEU A 137 1.33 -4.48 12.92
N THR A 138 0.60 -3.43 13.25
CA THR A 138 -0.53 -2.94 12.43
C THR A 138 -0.07 -2.54 11.03
N THR A 139 1.15 -2.02 10.89
CA THR A 139 1.74 -1.73 9.59
C THR A 139 2.06 -3.00 8.81
N LEU A 140 2.63 -4.03 9.45
CA LEU A 140 2.94 -5.32 8.83
C LEU A 140 1.68 -6.01 8.28
N ALA A 141 0.53 -5.88 8.94
CA ALA A 141 -0.74 -6.45 8.46
C ALA A 141 -1.13 -5.96 7.05
N LYS A 142 -0.57 -4.85 6.58
CA LYS A 142 -0.78 -4.30 5.23
C LYS A 142 0.15 -4.93 4.18
N TYR A 143 1.18 -5.66 4.60
CA TYR A 143 2.23 -6.27 3.77
C TYR A 143 2.29 -7.79 3.97
N PRO A 144 1.29 -8.57 3.50
CA PRO A 144 1.27 -10.03 3.64
C PRO A 144 2.47 -10.74 3.02
N ASP A 145 3.14 -10.13 2.04
CA ASP A 145 4.32 -10.71 1.36
C ASP A 145 5.65 -10.34 2.04
N ALA A 146 5.61 -9.65 3.18
CA ALA A 146 6.80 -9.16 3.85
C ALA A 146 7.73 -10.28 4.30
N SER A 147 9.04 -10.07 4.14
CA SER A 147 10.07 -11.04 4.50
C SER A 147 11.36 -10.40 5.01
N SER A 148 12.17 -11.19 5.69
CA SER A 148 13.54 -10.83 6.10
C SER A 148 14.60 -11.03 5.00
N ASP A 149 14.19 -11.45 3.79
CA ASP A 149 15.07 -11.69 2.64
C ASP A 149 15.63 -10.37 2.07
N ILE A 150 16.49 -9.73 2.84
CA ILE A 150 17.08 -8.43 2.51
C ILE A 150 18.40 -8.68 1.77
N ASP A 151 18.51 -8.12 0.56
CA ASP A 151 19.76 -8.14 -0.19
C ASP A 151 20.82 -7.31 0.56
N PRO A 152 21.97 -7.89 0.94
CA PRO A 152 23.00 -7.17 1.69
C PRO A 152 23.57 -5.96 0.94
N ALA A 153 23.63 -6.00 -0.39
CA ALA A 153 24.11 -4.88 -1.19
C ALA A 153 23.12 -3.72 -1.17
N ASP A 154 21.81 -4.02 -1.23
CA ASP A 154 20.75 -3.02 -1.15
C ASP A 154 20.73 -2.37 0.24
N ALA A 155 20.86 -3.17 1.31
CA ALA A 155 20.96 -2.68 2.68
C ALA A 155 22.20 -1.80 2.89
N ALA A 156 23.36 -2.23 2.40
CA ALA A 156 24.59 -1.45 2.51
C ALA A 156 24.49 -0.13 1.75
N PHE A 157 23.87 -0.12 0.57
CA PHE A 157 23.67 1.07 -0.24
C PHE A 157 22.72 2.07 0.46
N LEU A 158 21.55 1.64 0.92
CA LEU A 158 20.60 2.50 1.62
C LEU A 158 21.18 3.09 2.91
N LYS A 159 21.98 2.31 3.65
CA LYS A 159 22.65 2.75 4.87
C LYS A 159 23.62 3.91 4.64
N GLN A 160 24.25 4.01 3.47
CA GLN A 160 25.13 5.14 3.13
C GLN A 160 24.38 6.49 3.12
N TYR A 161 23.06 6.44 2.91
CA TYR A 161 22.18 7.60 2.92
C TYR A 161 21.36 7.73 4.22
N GLY A 162 21.64 6.90 5.22
CA GLY A 162 20.98 6.96 6.53
C GLY A 162 19.65 6.21 6.63
N TRP A 163 19.37 5.29 5.70
CA TRP A 163 18.13 4.49 5.72
C TRP A 163 18.39 3.04 6.11
N THR A 164 17.62 2.55 7.06
CA THR A 164 17.70 1.17 7.58
C THR A 164 16.50 0.37 7.09
N ILE A 165 16.75 -0.77 6.45
CA ILE A 165 15.67 -1.67 6.02
C ILE A 165 15.14 -2.43 7.23
N PHE A 166 13.84 -2.33 7.46
CA PHE A 166 13.14 -3.12 8.47
C PHE A 166 12.76 -4.51 7.93
N TYR A 167 12.13 -4.56 6.76
CA TYR A 167 11.85 -5.79 6.01
C TYR A 167 11.70 -5.52 4.52
N LYS A 168 11.83 -6.57 3.71
CA LYS A 168 11.47 -6.54 2.29
C LYS A 168 9.97 -6.68 2.15
N ILE A 169 9.35 -5.75 1.43
CA ILE A 169 7.92 -5.82 1.11
C ILE A 169 7.72 -6.82 -0.03
N LYS A 170 8.47 -6.63 -1.14
CA LYS A 170 8.34 -7.47 -2.34
C LYS A 170 9.50 -7.26 -3.32
N SER A 171 9.74 -8.27 -4.17
CA SER A 171 10.51 -8.11 -5.42
C SER A 171 9.59 -8.21 -6.62
N TYR A 172 9.87 -7.40 -7.64
CA TYR A 172 9.21 -7.45 -8.94
C TYR A 172 10.26 -7.64 -10.03
N ASN A 173 9.92 -8.38 -11.07
CA ASN A 173 10.64 -8.35 -12.33
C ASN A 173 9.77 -7.60 -13.33
N GLY A 174 10.35 -6.61 -13.99
CA GLY A 174 9.60 -5.76 -14.92
C GLY A 174 10.52 -5.19 -15.99
N ARG A 175 9.93 -4.59 -17.02
CA ARG A 175 10.67 -3.92 -18.08
C ARG A 175 10.55 -2.41 -17.88
N LEU A 176 11.67 -1.70 -17.93
CA LEU A 176 11.66 -0.23 -17.97
C LEU A 176 11.00 0.25 -19.27
N PRO A 177 10.35 1.44 -19.28
CA PRO A 177 9.76 1.97 -20.49
C PRO A 177 10.83 2.16 -21.57
N GLU A 178 10.42 2.15 -22.85
CA GLU A 178 11.34 2.34 -23.98
C GLU A 178 11.91 3.77 -24.01
N ARG A 179 11.11 4.74 -23.54
CA ARG A 179 11.44 6.15 -23.43
C ARG A 179 10.72 6.77 -22.24
N PHE A 180 11.24 7.87 -21.71
CA PHE A 180 10.56 8.65 -20.68
C PHE A 180 9.43 9.55 -21.21
N VAL A 181 9.19 9.55 -22.53
CA VAL A 181 8.15 10.35 -23.17
C VAL A 181 6.77 9.71 -22.93
N HIS A 182 5.81 10.55 -22.53
CA HIS A 182 4.41 10.21 -22.29
C HIS A 182 3.54 10.61 -23.48
N GLU A 183 2.84 9.63 -24.04
CA GLU A 183 1.90 9.86 -25.12
C GLU A 183 0.53 10.31 -24.62
N SER A 184 -0.19 11.06 -25.46
CA SER A 184 -1.55 11.52 -25.14
C SER A 184 -2.49 10.34 -24.81
N GLY A 185 -3.13 10.41 -23.64
CA GLY A 185 -4.03 9.39 -23.10
C GLY A 185 -3.36 8.10 -22.61
N GLU A 186 -2.04 7.99 -22.67
CA GLU A 186 -1.31 6.80 -22.20
C GLU A 186 -1.35 6.70 -20.67
N TYR A 187 -1.27 5.49 -20.14
CA TYR A 187 -1.05 5.28 -18.71
C TYR A 187 0.37 5.77 -18.31
N PRO A 188 0.55 6.59 -17.25
CA PRO A 188 1.73 7.45 -17.09
C PRO A 188 2.94 6.72 -16.46
N VAL A 189 3.24 5.51 -16.90
CA VAL A 189 4.40 4.73 -16.44
C VAL A 189 5.71 5.38 -16.85
N SER A 190 5.78 5.97 -18.05
CA SER A 190 6.94 6.73 -18.51
C SER A 190 7.25 7.90 -17.57
N LEU A 191 6.23 8.66 -17.15
CA LEU A 191 6.37 9.75 -16.18
C LEU A 191 6.79 9.24 -14.79
N TYR A 192 6.27 8.09 -14.34
CA TYR A 192 6.70 7.48 -13.08
C TYR A 192 8.21 7.25 -13.05
N TYR A 193 8.75 6.59 -14.08
CA TYR A 193 10.18 6.31 -14.12
C TYR A 193 10.99 7.57 -14.44
N ALA A 194 10.48 8.51 -15.23
CA ALA A 194 11.14 9.79 -15.49
C ALA A 194 11.35 10.57 -14.17
N TYR A 195 10.30 10.69 -13.36
CA TYR A 195 10.34 11.39 -12.07
C TYR A 195 11.37 10.73 -11.14
N ASN A 196 11.27 9.42 -10.98
CA ASN A 196 12.16 8.67 -10.09
C ASN A 196 13.59 8.56 -10.62
N ASN A 197 13.80 8.75 -11.94
CA ASN A 197 15.14 8.88 -12.49
C ASN A 197 15.82 10.18 -12.03
N GLU A 198 15.09 11.30 -11.95
CA GLU A 198 15.66 12.53 -11.38
C GLU A 198 16.04 12.35 -9.90
N LEU A 199 15.21 11.63 -9.13
CA LEU A 199 15.55 11.26 -7.75
C LEU A 199 16.79 10.35 -7.67
N SER A 200 16.93 9.42 -8.61
CA SER A 200 18.07 8.50 -8.71
C SER A 200 19.36 9.24 -9.10
N LYS A 201 19.29 10.24 -9.99
CA LYS A 201 20.44 11.07 -10.38
C LYS A 201 21.01 11.87 -9.23
N ASP A 202 20.18 12.32 -8.29
CA ASP A 202 20.64 13.01 -7.08
C ASP A 202 21.56 12.13 -6.20
N VAL A 203 21.51 10.81 -6.36
CA VAL A 203 22.38 9.83 -5.67
C VAL A 203 23.40 9.17 -6.60
N GLY A 204 23.63 9.73 -7.79
CA GLY A 204 24.65 9.27 -8.74
C GLY A 204 24.23 8.03 -9.55
N LEU A 205 22.95 7.70 -9.58
CA LEU A 205 22.39 6.62 -10.40
C LEU A 205 21.67 7.19 -11.63
N ASP A 206 21.48 6.39 -12.68
CA ASP A 206 20.75 6.83 -13.88
C ASP A 206 20.10 5.63 -14.58
N LEU A 207 18.79 5.70 -14.75
CA LEU A 207 17.96 4.70 -15.43
C LEU A 207 18.01 4.84 -16.95
N SER A 208 18.43 5.99 -17.49
CA SER A 208 18.38 6.28 -18.93
C SER A 208 19.10 5.24 -19.80
N PRO A 209 20.31 4.74 -19.45
CA PRO A 209 21.00 3.69 -20.22
C PRO A 209 20.34 2.30 -20.13
N TYR A 210 19.29 2.17 -19.32
CA TYR A 210 18.61 0.91 -19.03
C TYR A 210 17.16 0.90 -19.54
N LEU A 211 16.71 1.98 -20.20
CA LEU A 211 15.40 2.02 -20.87
C LEU A 211 15.23 0.83 -21.82
N GLY A 212 14.03 0.27 -21.85
CA GLY A 212 13.69 -0.93 -22.61
C GLY A 212 14.32 -2.24 -22.09
N LYS A 213 15.07 -2.25 -20.98
CA LYS A 213 15.62 -3.48 -20.38
C LYS A 213 14.72 -4.06 -19.30
N ASN A 214 14.88 -5.37 -19.07
CA ASN A 214 14.31 -6.04 -17.91
C ASN A 214 15.16 -5.72 -16.67
N VAL A 215 14.50 -5.40 -15.57
CA VAL A 215 15.10 -5.05 -14.28
C VAL A 215 14.39 -5.80 -13.16
N THR A 216 15.09 -5.96 -12.04
CA THR A 216 14.49 -6.36 -10.77
C THR A 216 14.27 -5.13 -9.92
N VAL A 217 13.09 -4.97 -9.34
CA VAL A 217 12.77 -3.91 -8.40
C VAL A 217 12.53 -4.52 -7.03
N ASN A 218 13.30 -4.09 -6.04
CA ASN A 218 13.09 -4.44 -4.64
C ASN A 218 12.41 -3.28 -3.92
N LEU A 219 11.31 -3.58 -3.24
CA LEU A 219 10.57 -2.64 -2.41
C LEU A 219 10.77 -3.02 -0.94
N TYR A 220 11.22 -2.06 -0.15
CA TYR A 220 11.57 -2.23 1.26
C TYR A 220 10.72 -1.33 2.15
N LYS A 221 10.38 -1.84 3.34
CA LYS A 221 9.96 -1.00 4.45
C LYS A 221 11.22 -0.52 5.17
N ILE A 222 11.30 0.78 5.47
CA ILE A 222 12.42 1.35 6.21
C ILE A 222 12.02 1.71 7.64
N GLU A 223 13.00 1.88 8.51
CA GLU A 223 12.78 2.19 9.93
C GLU A 223 12.47 3.67 10.15
N GLU A 224 13.22 4.55 9.48
CA GLU A 224 13.19 6.00 9.67
C GLU A 224 12.02 6.66 8.94
N PRO A 225 11.34 7.65 9.54
CA PRO A 225 10.25 8.37 8.89
C PRO A 225 10.74 9.16 7.66
N LEU A 226 9.85 9.37 6.69
CA LEU A 226 10.16 10.30 5.58
C LEU A 226 10.39 11.73 6.11
N PRO A 227 11.08 12.60 5.34
CA PRO A 227 11.33 13.99 5.72
C PRO A 227 10.06 14.77 6.12
N ALA A 228 10.21 15.79 6.95
CA ALA A 228 9.09 16.53 7.56
C ALA A 228 8.08 17.13 6.56
N PHE A 229 8.53 17.51 5.35
CA PHE A 229 7.62 18.01 4.31
C PHE A 229 6.62 16.95 3.80
N MET A 230 6.83 15.68 4.13
CA MET A 230 5.91 14.58 3.80
C MET A 230 4.80 14.40 4.84
N ALA A 231 4.75 15.21 5.90
CA ALA A 231 3.66 15.15 6.88
C ALA A 231 2.28 15.28 6.19
N PRO A 232 1.26 14.49 6.60
CA PRO A 232 1.28 13.51 7.70
C PRO A 232 1.73 12.09 7.29
N ARG A 233 2.27 11.90 6.09
CA ARG A 233 2.53 10.59 5.45
C ARG A 233 3.89 10.00 5.76
N GLN A 234 4.58 10.50 6.78
CA GLN A 234 5.97 10.14 7.05
C GLN A 234 6.16 8.64 7.36
N GLU A 235 5.16 8.02 8.00
CA GLU A 235 5.15 6.59 8.36
C GLU A 235 4.80 5.64 7.20
N ALA A 236 4.49 6.17 6.01
CA ALA A 236 4.36 5.32 4.83
C ALA A 236 5.72 4.77 4.39
N ASN A 237 6.79 5.57 4.59
CA ASN A 237 8.22 5.31 4.34
C ASN A 237 8.56 3.94 3.75
N ARG A 238 8.74 3.90 2.43
CA ARG A 238 9.29 2.78 1.67
C ARG A 238 10.57 3.23 0.96
N ALA A 239 11.44 2.28 0.64
CA ALA A 239 12.56 2.50 -0.27
C ALA A 239 12.44 1.57 -1.48
N VAL A 240 12.78 2.09 -2.65
CA VAL A 240 12.78 1.35 -3.91
C VAL A 240 14.21 1.25 -4.42
N ILE A 241 14.63 0.04 -4.79
CA ILE A 241 15.91 -0.24 -5.45
C ILE A 241 15.62 -0.93 -6.78
N VAL A 242 16.19 -0.40 -7.87
CA VAL A 242 16.10 -0.98 -9.21
C VAL A 242 17.47 -1.55 -9.60
N LYS A 243 17.48 -2.79 -10.10
CA LYS A 243 18.70 -3.53 -10.44
C LYS A 243 18.66 -4.04 -11.88
N ASP A 244 19.77 -3.85 -12.60
CA ASP A 244 20.09 -4.58 -13.83
C ASP A 244 21.07 -5.70 -13.48
N GLY A 245 20.57 -6.93 -13.40
CA GLY A 245 21.29 -8.03 -12.76
C GLY A 245 21.59 -7.73 -11.30
N GLN A 246 22.88 -7.69 -10.93
CA GLN A 246 23.32 -7.37 -9.57
C GLN A 246 23.61 -5.88 -9.34
N LYS A 247 23.66 -5.08 -10.41
CA LYS A 247 24.01 -3.66 -10.33
C LYS A 247 22.78 -2.84 -9.94
N ILE A 248 22.89 -2.02 -8.90
CA ILE A 248 21.89 -0.99 -8.57
C ILE A 248 21.98 0.12 -9.62
N VAL A 249 20.87 0.42 -10.28
CA VAL A 249 20.77 1.39 -11.38
C VAL A 249 19.78 2.53 -11.10
N GLY A 250 18.93 2.38 -10.10
CA GLY A 250 18.04 3.44 -9.61
C GLY A 250 17.64 3.20 -8.16
N ALA A 251 17.38 4.28 -7.42
CA ALA A 251 16.97 4.21 -6.03
C ALA A 251 16.28 5.50 -5.57
N TRP A 252 15.19 5.38 -4.79
CA TRP A 252 14.45 6.51 -4.24
C TRP A 252 13.62 6.12 -3.01
N LEU A 253 13.12 7.13 -2.30
CA LEU A 253 12.13 6.96 -1.24
C LEU A 253 10.72 7.10 -1.81
N ASP A 254 9.80 6.36 -1.21
CA ASP A 254 8.43 6.25 -1.67
C ASP A 254 7.46 6.35 -0.48
N ALA A 255 6.32 7.03 -0.69
CA ALA A 255 5.33 7.34 0.35
C ALA A 255 4.05 6.50 0.30
N GLY A 256 4.14 5.27 -0.22
CA GLY A 256 3.07 4.30 -0.07
C GLY A 256 1.86 4.54 -0.97
N PRO A 257 0.72 3.91 -0.66
CA PRO A 257 -0.49 4.09 -1.44
C PRO A 257 -1.01 5.52 -1.34
N HIS A 258 -1.73 5.93 -2.39
CA HIS A 258 -2.34 7.24 -2.62
C HIS A 258 -1.41 8.36 -3.09
N HIS A 259 -0.14 8.40 -2.65
CA HIS A 259 0.76 9.54 -2.97
C HIS A 259 2.25 9.15 -3.01
N ALA A 260 2.63 8.16 -3.82
CA ALA A 260 3.92 7.48 -3.64
C ALA A 260 5.16 8.31 -4.04
N PHE A 261 5.04 9.36 -4.85
CA PHE A 261 6.15 10.29 -5.10
C PHE A 261 6.58 10.99 -3.81
N ALA A 262 7.77 10.64 -3.32
CA ALA A 262 8.35 11.24 -2.12
C ALA A 262 9.59 12.08 -2.45
N CYS A 263 10.79 11.48 -2.43
CA CYS A 263 12.05 12.21 -2.58
C CYS A 263 13.24 11.27 -2.85
N SER A 264 14.39 11.86 -3.18
CA SER A 264 15.65 11.14 -3.30
C SER A 264 16.09 10.55 -1.95
N LEU A 265 17.09 9.65 -1.95
CA LEU A 265 17.66 9.16 -0.69
C LEU A 265 18.37 10.25 0.11
N LYS A 266 18.64 11.43 -0.46
CA LYS A 266 19.15 12.61 0.26
C LYS A 266 18.01 13.48 0.84
N GLY A 267 16.75 13.04 0.70
CA GLY A 267 15.58 13.75 1.19
C GLY A 267 15.21 15.00 0.38
N ARG A 268 15.61 15.08 -0.90
CA ARG A 268 15.31 16.23 -1.77
C ARG A 268 14.15 15.92 -2.73
N ARG A 269 13.29 16.91 -2.93
CA ARG A 269 12.16 16.85 -3.88
C ARG A 269 12.63 17.10 -5.31
N LEU A 270 11.76 16.78 -6.28
CA LEU A 270 11.99 17.02 -7.70
C LEU A 270 12.43 18.47 -7.97
N GLU A 271 11.70 19.45 -7.43
CA GLU A 271 11.95 20.88 -7.65
C GLU A 271 13.31 21.29 -7.09
N GLU A 272 13.71 20.72 -5.94
CA GLU A 272 14.99 21.00 -5.32
C GLU A 272 16.16 20.40 -6.11
N ILE A 273 15.94 19.25 -6.77
CA ILE A 273 16.95 18.55 -7.58
C ILE A 273 17.10 19.22 -8.95
N THR A 274 15.98 19.51 -9.61
CA THR A 274 15.94 19.94 -11.01
C THR A 274 15.90 21.46 -11.18
N GLY A 275 15.52 22.21 -10.15
CA GLY A 275 15.29 23.66 -10.22
C GLY A 275 14.04 24.06 -11.01
N LYS A 276 13.17 23.10 -11.36
CA LYS A 276 11.98 23.30 -12.20
C LYS A 276 10.73 22.99 -11.40
N THR A 277 9.67 23.76 -11.63
CA THR A 277 8.32 23.40 -11.17
C THR A 277 7.85 22.11 -11.84
N TRP A 278 6.83 21.45 -11.27
CA TRP A 278 6.18 20.30 -11.90
C TRP A 278 5.83 20.53 -13.37
N GLY A 279 5.21 21.68 -13.70
CA GLY A 279 4.78 22.01 -15.05
C GLY A 279 5.95 22.14 -16.04
N GLU A 280 7.00 22.85 -15.64
CA GLU A 280 8.22 23.01 -16.46
C GLU A 280 8.98 21.69 -16.63
N TRP A 281 8.97 20.85 -15.60
CA TRP A 281 9.61 19.54 -15.64
C TRP A 281 8.84 18.59 -16.56
N VAL A 282 7.53 18.42 -16.35
CA VAL A 282 6.72 17.44 -17.09
C VAL A 282 6.63 17.78 -18.58
N ASP A 283 6.67 19.07 -18.93
CA ASP A 283 6.65 19.53 -20.33
C ASP A 283 7.75 18.89 -21.21
N GLN A 284 8.91 18.55 -20.63
CA GLN A 284 10.02 17.90 -21.35
C GLN A 284 9.75 16.43 -21.68
N TYR A 285 8.76 15.83 -21.05
CA TYR A 285 8.43 14.41 -21.18
C TYR A 285 7.12 14.19 -21.91
N ILE A 286 6.54 15.21 -22.55
CA ILE A 286 5.31 15.09 -23.32
C ILE A 286 5.64 14.88 -24.80
N ASP A 287 4.94 13.96 -25.45
CA ASP A 287 4.99 13.81 -26.90
C ASP A 287 4.21 14.95 -27.57
N HIS A 288 4.84 16.12 -27.69
CA HIS A 288 4.25 17.31 -28.32
C HIS A 288 3.95 17.12 -29.80
N ASP A 289 4.56 16.12 -30.45
CA ASP A 289 4.31 15.82 -31.85
C ASP A 289 3.07 14.99 -32.10
N ASN A 290 2.54 14.36 -31.05
CA ASN A 290 1.32 13.58 -31.10
C ASN A 290 0.14 14.44 -31.63
N PRO A 291 -0.57 13.99 -32.69
CA PRO A 291 -1.68 14.74 -33.27
C PRO A 291 -2.82 15.06 -32.28
N GLN A 292 -3.11 14.15 -31.34
CA GLN A 292 -4.11 14.36 -30.30
C GLN A 292 -3.66 15.43 -29.31
N GLU A 293 -2.37 15.43 -28.92
CA GLU A 293 -1.83 16.44 -28.02
C GLU A 293 -1.92 17.85 -28.63
N LYS A 294 -1.52 17.98 -29.91
CA LYS A 294 -1.64 19.22 -30.69
C LYS A 294 -3.09 19.69 -30.75
N LEU A 295 -4.03 18.78 -31.05
CA LEU A 295 -5.45 19.11 -31.14
C LEU A 295 -6.01 19.63 -29.81
N ILE A 296 -5.81 18.91 -28.70
CA ILE A 296 -6.38 19.30 -27.41
C ILE A 296 -5.67 20.55 -26.85
N SER A 297 -4.39 20.79 -27.17
CA SER A 297 -3.67 22.00 -26.74
C SER A 297 -4.30 23.32 -27.22
N GLN A 298 -5.04 23.28 -28.33
CA GLN A 298 -5.67 24.45 -28.95
C GLN A 298 -7.13 24.64 -28.50
N MET A 299 -7.68 23.72 -27.71
CA MET A 299 -9.08 23.76 -27.29
C MET A 299 -9.32 24.83 -26.22
N THR A 300 -10.52 25.43 -26.27
CA THR A 300 -11.04 26.22 -25.16
C THR A 300 -11.34 25.30 -23.96
N PRO A 301 -11.37 25.82 -22.73
CA PRO A 301 -11.69 25.01 -21.56
C PRO A 301 -13.02 24.25 -21.68
N GLU A 302 -14.05 24.91 -22.21
CA GLU A 302 -15.38 24.32 -22.43
C GLU A 302 -15.28 23.14 -23.41
N LYS A 303 -14.49 23.28 -24.49
CA LYS A 303 -14.34 22.20 -25.47
C LYS A 303 -13.59 21.00 -24.89
N VAL A 304 -12.62 21.23 -23.99
CA VAL A 304 -11.94 20.14 -23.26
C VAL A 304 -12.94 19.34 -22.42
N ILE A 305 -13.86 20.02 -21.71
CA ILE A 305 -14.92 19.37 -20.92
C ILE A 305 -15.85 18.54 -21.82
N GLU A 306 -16.31 19.13 -22.93
CA GLU A 306 -17.15 18.42 -23.91
C GLU A 306 -16.45 17.17 -24.44
N THR A 307 -15.19 17.30 -24.89
CA THR A 307 -14.40 16.19 -25.42
C THR A 307 -14.19 15.08 -24.39
N TYR A 308 -14.01 15.41 -23.12
CA TYR A 308 -13.93 14.40 -22.05
C TYR A 308 -15.20 13.55 -21.96
N TYR A 309 -16.38 14.19 -21.89
CA TYR A 309 -17.64 13.46 -21.77
C TYR A 309 -18.07 12.77 -23.07
N GLU A 310 -17.80 13.38 -24.23
CA GLU A 310 -18.00 12.74 -25.55
C GLU A 310 -17.18 11.45 -25.66
N ALA A 311 -15.92 11.48 -25.20
CA ALA A 311 -15.05 10.30 -25.20
C ALA A 311 -15.59 9.20 -24.29
N ILE A 312 -16.10 9.54 -23.09
CA ILE A 312 -16.76 8.59 -22.19
C ILE A 312 -18.01 7.97 -22.84
N ASP A 313 -18.84 8.79 -23.48
CA ASP A 313 -20.06 8.32 -24.16
C ASP A 313 -19.70 7.30 -25.25
N HIS A 314 -18.67 7.61 -26.05
CA HIS A 314 -18.15 6.77 -27.13
C HIS A 314 -17.26 5.60 -26.68
N LYS A 315 -17.04 5.40 -25.38
CA LYS A 315 -16.19 4.33 -24.82
C LYS A 315 -14.73 4.43 -25.27
N ASP A 316 -14.23 5.65 -25.35
CA ASP A 316 -12.83 5.99 -25.65
C ASP A 316 -12.13 6.57 -24.40
N PRO A 317 -11.73 5.73 -23.44
CA PRO A 317 -11.04 6.19 -22.23
C PRO A 317 -9.69 6.85 -22.54
N ARG A 318 -9.03 6.48 -23.65
CA ARG A 318 -7.74 7.08 -24.03
C ARG A 318 -7.93 8.57 -24.32
N THR A 319 -8.94 8.93 -25.12
CA THR A 319 -9.24 10.35 -25.38
C THR A 319 -9.72 11.07 -24.13
N ALA A 320 -10.51 10.42 -23.26
CA ALA A 320 -10.88 11.02 -21.98
C ALA A 320 -9.64 11.38 -21.14
N HIS A 321 -8.71 10.44 -20.94
CA HIS A 321 -7.46 10.69 -20.21
C HIS A 321 -6.53 11.69 -20.90
N ALA A 322 -6.57 11.80 -22.23
CA ALA A 322 -5.81 12.81 -22.97
C ALA A 322 -6.22 14.26 -22.63
N THR A 323 -7.45 14.45 -22.14
CA THR A 323 -7.94 15.76 -21.69
C THR A 323 -7.53 16.12 -20.25
N GLU A 324 -6.89 15.21 -19.52
CA GLU A 324 -6.52 15.40 -18.11
C GLU A 324 -5.09 15.95 -17.95
N THR A 325 -4.82 16.63 -16.82
CA THR A 325 -3.45 17.07 -16.49
C THR A 325 -2.57 15.86 -16.20
N ARG A 326 -1.27 15.96 -16.46
CA ARG A 326 -0.33 14.87 -16.14
C ARG A 326 -0.27 14.63 -14.64
N ARG A 327 -0.42 15.68 -13.83
CA ARG A 327 -0.60 15.58 -12.37
C ARG A 327 -1.79 14.70 -11.99
N ARG A 328 -2.94 14.89 -12.63
CA ARG A 328 -4.11 14.03 -12.42
C ARG A 328 -3.81 12.60 -12.89
N LEU A 329 -3.19 12.43 -14.05
CA LEU A 329 -2.84 11.12 -14.58
C LEU A 329 -1.96 10.32 -13.62
N VAL A 330 -0.88 10.91 -13.09
CA VAL A 330 0.02 10.21 -12.16
C VAL A 330 -0.65 9.83 -10.84
N SER A 331 -1.75 10.48 -10.46
CA SER A 331 -2.52 10.06 -9.28
C SER A 331 -3.11 8.66 -9.42
N TYR A 332 -3.46 8.23 -10.65
CA TYR A 332 -4.01 6.90 -10.92
C TYR A 332 -3.01 5.77 -10.68
N LEU A 333 -1.71 6.06 -10.65
CA LEU A 333 -0.65 5.11 -10.28
C LEU A 333 -0.80 4.65 -8.83
N PHE A 334 -1.31 5.51 -7.94
CA PHE A 334 -1.25 5.28 -6.50
C PHE A 334 -2.62 5.20 -5.83
N ARG A 335 -3.67 5.70 -6.49
CA ARG A 335 -5.03 5.70 -5.96
C ARG A 335 -5.49 4.28 -5.64
N ASN A 336 -5.86 4.06 -4.37
CA ASN A 336 -6.32 2.77 -3.84
C ASN A 336 -5.39 1.59 -4.20
N MET A 337 -4.10 1.88 -4.33
CA MET A 337 -3.09 0.89 -4.70
C MET A 337 -2.86 -0.12 -3.57
N ASP A 338 -2.66 -1.38 -3.94
CA ASP A 338 -2.19 -2.42 -3.01
C ASP A 338 -0.82 -2.04 -2.42
N TYR A 339 -0.66 -2.23 -1.11
CA TYR A 339 0.57 -1.89 -0.37
C TYR A 339 1.81 -2.66 -0.88
N ASN A 340 1.61 -3.84 -1.47
CA ASN A 340 2.63 -4.70 -2.09
C ASN A 340 2.72 -4.44 -3.60
N ARG A 341 2.38 -3.23 -4.06
CA ARG A 341 2.67 -2.77 -5.41
C ARG A 341 3.55 -1.53 -5.38
N LEU A 342 4.32 -1.39 -6.45
CA LEU A 342 5.03 -0.17 -6.77
C LEU A 342 4.08 0.93 -7.25
N TYR A 343 3.18 0.56 -8.17
CA TYR A 343 2.09 1.36 -8.72
C TYR A 343 0.97 0.42 -9.25
N ASN A 344 -0.22 0.94 -9.53
CA ASN A 344 -1.27 0.26 -10.28
C ASN A 344 -0.85 0.07 -11.74
N TYR A 345 -1.15 -1.06 -12.37
CA TYR A 345 -0.58 -1.37 -13.69
C TYR A 345 -1.35 -0.79 -14.88
N SER A 346 -2.54 -0.25 -14.67
CA SER A 346 -3.37 0.37 -15.71
C SER A 346 -4.50 1.21 -15.10
N TYR A 347 -5.22 1.93 -15.96
CA TYR A 347 -6.44 2.61 -15.58
C TYR A 347 -7.56 1.66 -15.13
N ALA A 348 -7.52 0.37 -15.47
CA ALA A 348 -8.62 -0.57 -15.25
C ALA A 348 -9.14 -0.62 -13.81
N THR A 349 -8.27 -0.49 -12.81
CA THR A 349 -8.68 -0.47 -11.39
C THR A 349 -9.48 0.78 -11.04
N ASN A 350 -9.13 1.94 -11.61
CA ASN A 350 -9.82 3.20 -11.36
C ASN A 350 -11.06 3.33 -12.25
N ASP A 351 -10.95 2.99 -13.52
CA ASP A 351 -12.01 3.18 -14.50
C ASP A 351 -13.19 2.23 -14.29
N ALA A 352 -12.98 1.05 -13.68
CA ALA A 352 -14.04 0.08 -13.44
C ALA A 352 -15.24 0.67 -12.70
N ASP A 353 -14.99 1.64 -11.82
CA ASP A 353 -16.00 2.34 -11.03
C ASP A 353 -16.28 3.76 -11.56
N GLU A 354 -15.45 4.27 -12.50
CA GLU A 354 -15.53 5.61 -13.08
C GLU A 354 -15.89 5.56 -14.58
N ILE A 355 -14.93 5.85 -15.47
CA ILE A 355 -15.17 5.99 -16.92
C ILE A 355 -15.88 4.76 -17.51
N ASN A 356 -15.45 3.54 -17.15
CA ASN A 356 -16.03 2.31 -17.69
C ASN A 356 -17.37 1.92 -17.03
N ASN A 357 -17.71 2.51 -15.89
CA ASN A 357 -19.02 2.34 -15.27
C ASN A 357 -20.09 3.20 -15.97
N ILE A 358 -19.70 4.28 -16.65
CA ILE A 358 -20.61 5.17 -17.37
C ILE A 358 -20.99 4.55 -18.73
N THR A 359 -22.27 4.26 -18.92
CA THR A 359 -22.80 3.75 -20.20
C THR A 359 -23.15 4.85 -21.18
N ARG A 360 -23.56 6.02 -20.69
CA ARG A 360 -23.89 7.20 -21.48
C ARG A 360 -23.50 8.46 -20.73
N ALA A 361 -22.99 9.47 -21.42
CA ALA A 361 -22.75 10.80 -20.87
C ALA A 361 -23.10 11.87 -21.89
N ARG A 362 -23.83 12.91 -21.46
CA ARG A 362 -24.14 14.06 -22.31
C ARG A 362 -24.07 15.34 -21.50
N VAL A 363 -23.19 16.25 -21.89
CA VAL A 363 -23.14 17.60 -21.33
C VAL A 363 -24.42 18.34 -21.70
N ILE A 364 -25.09 18.88 -20.68
CA ILE A 364 -26.30 19.70 -20.83
C ILE A 364 -25.93 21.18 -20.77
N ARG A 365 -25.03 21.55 -19.84
CA ARG A 365 -24.67 22.95 -19.61
C ARG A 365 -23.30 23.06 -18.96
N ILE A 366 -22.51 24.05 -19.41
CA ILE A 366 -21.24 24.44 -18.80
C ILE A 366 -21.35 25.91 -18.38
N GLN A 367 -21.06 26.22 -17.12
CA GLN A 367 -21.10 27.58 -16.59
C GLN A 367 -19.80 27.89 -15.83
N PRO A 368 -19.13 29.02 -16.08
CA PRO A 368 -18.02 29.45 -15.26
C PRO A 368 -18.41 29.53 -13.78
N TYR A 369 -17.57 28.97 -12.92
CA TYR A 369 -17.67 29.10 -11.48
C TYR A 369 -16.55 30.01 -11.01
N HIS A 370 -16.90 31.17 -10.48
CA HIS A 370 -15.92 32.08 -9.92
C HIS A 370 -15.88 31.88 -8.40
N ASP A 371 -14.70 31.47 -7.92
CA ASP A 371 -14.36 31.42 -6.52
C ASP A 371 -13.42 32.61 -6.23
N PRO A 372 -13.92 33.69 -5.61
CA PRO A 372 -13.14 34.90 -5.36
C PRO A 372 -11.89 34.66 -4.51
N SER A 373 -11.84 33.54 -3.78
CA SER A 373 -10.73 33.20 -2.89
C SER A 373 -9.59 32.45 -3.57
N SER A 374 -9.75 32.04 -4.83
CA SER A 374 -8.80 31.15 -5.52
C SER A 374 -8.47 31.56 -6.96
N GLU A 375 -8.54 32.85 -7.30
CA GLU A 375 -8.22 33.31 -8.66
C GLU A 375 -6.74 33.12 -8.99
N GLN A 376 -6.46 32.22 -9.93
CA GLN A 376 -5.15 32.01 -10.52
C GLN A 376 -5.31 32.03 -12.05
N ALA A 377 -4.44 32.75 -12.76
CA ALA A 377 -4.57 32.94 -14.21
C ALA A 377 -4.46 31.63 -15.04
N ASP A 378 -3.83 30.62 -14.47
CA ASP A 378 -3.67 29.28 -15.04
C ASP A 378 -4.77 28.30 -14.61
N VAL A 379 -5.76 28.73 -13.82
CA VAL A 379 -6.86 27.88 -13.32
C VAL A 379 -8.22 28.44 -13.74
N LYS A 380 -9.12 27.56 -14.16
CA LYS A 380 -10.53 27.89 -14.39
C LYS A 380 -11.42 26.83 -13.76
N LYS A 381 -12.50 27.26 -13.12
CA LYS A 381 -13.50 26.36 -12.52
C LYS A 381 -14.82 26.50 -13.26
N TYR A 382 -15.54 25.40 -13.40
CA TYR A 382 -16.84 25.34 -14.08
C TYR A 382 -17.83 24.49 -13.29
N VAL A 383 -19.08 24.93 -13.23
CA VAL A 383 -20.21 24.07 -12.88
C VAL A 383 -20.73 23.45 -14.17
N VAL A 384 -20.77 22.12 -14.21
CA VAL A 384 -21.17 21.35 -15.39
C VAL A 384 -22.38 20.49 -15.03
N GLU A 385 -23.48 20.68 -15.75
CA GLU A 385 -24.64 19.79 -15.70
C GLU A 385 -24.46 18.73 -16.79
N VAL A 386 -24.47 17.47 -16.39
CA VAL A 386 -24.25 16.32 -17.26
C VAL A 386 -25.30 15.25 -16.98
N ASP A 387 -25.86 14.69 -18.04
CA ASP A 387 -26.82 13.59 -17.98
C ASP A 387 -26.06 12.27 -18.16
N ILE A 388 -25.96 11.48 -17.10
CA ILE A 388 -25.11 10.27 -17.04
C ILE A 388 -25.97 9.04 -16.79
N ASN A 389 -25.71 7.94 -17.51
CA ASN A 389 -26.20 6.62 -17.13
C ASN A 389 -25.04 5.75 -16.64
N VAL A 390 -25.25 5.01 -15.56
CA VAL A 390 -24.24 4.09 -14.99
C VAL A 390 -24.70 2.64 -15.05
N ARG A 391 -23.75 1.70 -15.10
CA ARG A 391 -24.03 0.26 -14.98
C ARG A 391 -24.37 -0.12 -13.55
N ARG A 392 -23.64 0.46 -12.58
CA ARG A 392 -23.80 0.23 -11.15
C ARG A 392 -23.80 1.55 -10.41
N VAL A 393 -24.70 1.68 -9.44
CA VAL A 393 -24.70 2.81 -8.50
C VAL A 393 -23.56 2.59 -7.52
N ILE A 394 -22.60 3.52 -7.50
CA ILE A 394 -21.42 3.46 -6.62
C ILE A 394 -21.38 4.73 -5.77
N SER A 395 -21.14 5.88 -6.41
CA SER A 395 -21.12 7.19 -5.76
C SER A 395 -22.22 8.14 -6.25
N TYR A 396 -22.89 7.81 -7.35
CA TYR A 396 -24.03 8.53 -7.90
C TYR A 396 -24.90 7.59 -8.76
N ASP A 397 -26.17 7.96 -8.90
CA ASP A 397 -27.16 7.25 -9.73
C ASP A 397 -27.26 7.88 -11.13
N SER A 398 -27.95 7.20 -12.04
CA SER A 398 -28.24 7.68 -13.37
C SER A 398 -29.14 8.93 -13.35
N GLY A 399 -29.00 9.78 -14.36
CA GLY A 399 -29.75 11.01 -14.55
C GLY A 399 -28.87 12.25 -14.54
N ARG A 400 -29.48 13.40 -14.23
CA ARG A 400 -28.80 14.70 -14.23
C ARG A 400 -27.91 14.85 -13.00
N GLN A 401 -26.66 15.16 -13.26
CA GLN A 401 -25.59 15.27 -12.30
C GLN A 401 -24.94 16.64 -12.43
N ILE A 402 -24.68 17.29 -11.29
CA ILE A 402 -23.86 18.50 -11.24
C ILE A 402 -22.43 18.09 -10.87
N ARG A 403 -21.46 18.59 -11.63
CA ARG A 403 -20.03 18.40 -11.38
C ARG A 403 -19.31 19.74 -11.36
N PHE A 404 -18.32 19.84 -10.50
CA PHE A 404 -17.43 21.00 -10.41
C PHE A 404 -16.11 20.60 -11.05
N ILE A 405 -15.79 21.19 -12.19
CA ILE A 405 -14.60 20.83 -12.97
C ILE A 405 -13.58 21.94 -12.83
N THR A 406 -12.38 21.58 -12.39
CA THR A 406 -11.22 22.46 -12.38
C THR A 406 -10.35 22.13 -13.58
N LEU A 407 -10.11 23.12 -14.43
CA LEU A 407 -9.12 23.05 -15.51
C LEU A 407 -7.88 23.86 -15.14
N ARG A 408 -6.72 23.36 -15.58
CA ARG A 408 -5.43 24.01 -15.41
C ARG A 408 -4.66 24.07 -16.72
N ARG A 409 -3.93 25.17 -16.94
CA ARG A 409 -2.81 25.22 -17.88
C ARG A 409 -1.56 24.76 -17.15
N GLU A 410 -1.39 23.44 -17.06
CA GLU A 410 -0.32 22.80 -16.27
C GLU A 410 1.07 23.11 -16.83
N THR A 411 1.18 23.19 -18.16
CA THR A 411 2.42 23.53 -18.87
C THR A 411 2.19 24.72 -19.80
N PRO A 412 3.26 25.38 -20.27
CA PRO A 412 3.15 26.45 -21.25
C PRO A 412 2.59 26.00 -22.62
N THR A 413 2.68 24.72 -22.95
CA THR A 413 2.52 24.20 -24.33
C THR A 413 1.26 23.35 -24.50
N THR A 414 0.76 22.71 -23.44
CA THR A 414 -0.33 21.72 -23.54
C THR A 414 -1.74 22.34 -23.50
N GLY A 415 -1.87 23.65 -23.34
CA GLY A 415 -3.19 24.30 -23.22
C GLY A 415 -3.95 23.89 -21.96
N TRP A 416 -5.29 23.96 -22.00
CA TRP A 416 -6.16 23.62 -20.87
C TRP A 416 -6.36 22.10 -20.73
N ARG A 417 -6.31 21.59 -19.51
CA ARG A 417 -6.58 20.19 -19.16
C ARG A 417 -7.39 20.08 -17.88
N ILE A 418 -8.16 19.02 -17.71
CA ILE A 418 -8.92 18.71 -16.50
C ILE A 418 -7.96 18.30 -15.38
N ASP A 419 -7.91 19.10 -14.32
CA ASP A 419 -7.10 18.86 -13.12
C ASP A 419 -7.94 18.13 -12.06
N ASP A 420 -9.21 18.52 -11.92
CA ASP A 420 -10.12 17.89 -10.97
C ASP A 420 -11.59 17.84 -11.41
N ILE A 421 -12.33 16.83 -10.91
CA ILE A 421 -13.78 16.67 -11.08
C ILE A 421 -14.39 16.33 -9.71
N GLY A 422 -15.04 17.31 -9.11
CA GLY A 422 -15.72 17.19 -7.82
C GLY A 422 -17.24 17.08 -7.92
N THR A 423 -17.87 16.65 -6.83
CA THR A 423 -19.33 16.67 -6.62
C THR A 423 -19.79 17.90 -5.82
N GLY A 424 -18.86 18.72 -5.34
CA GLY A 424 -19.07 20.00 -4.66
C GLY A 424 -18.03 21.03 -5.10
N PRO A 425 -18.26 22.32 -4.81
CA PRO A 425 -17.39 23.44 -5.20
C PRO A 425 -16.00 23.43 -4.52
#